data_AF-A0A3D5EFN4-F1
#
_entry.id   AF-A0A3D5EFN4-F1
#
_cell.length_a   1.000
_cell.length_b   1.000
_cell.length_c   1.000
_cell.angle_alpha   90.00
_cell.angle_beta   90.00
_cell.angle_gamma   90.00
#
_symmetry.space_group_name_H-M   'P 1'
#
loop_
_entity.id
_entity.type
_entity.pdbx_description
1 polymer ?
#
loop_
_entity_poly.entity_id
_entity_poly.type
_entity_poly.pdbx_seq_one_letter_code
_entity_poly.pdbx_strand_id
1 'polypeptide(L)'
;MSREKVYKIQSRCYKKSNVNDSLSEDNKHIYSVIYKKAPAVEETLRYLLDFIGDELKHPQQDVDLFNHIINKAGQHSLVHNSHLSRAEFFKAFLFTVTSELTAVLDVMVYTGGSGSCIAVWDPLLETIGQFLITHKNSAIRAKPNLIEKELNQESLLMIQHFLMSKIVKRSHLFYFGIPNFDESKTLTFKEAFSS
;
A
#
# COMPACT_ATOMS: atom_id res chain seq x y z
N MET A 1 -2.02 21.39 22.61
CA MET A 1 -2.39 19.97 22.48
C MET A 1 -3.31 19.85 21.27
N SER A 2 -2.80 19.37 20.14
CA SER A 2 -3.61 19.03 18.97
C SER A 2 -4.55 17.88 19.36
N ARG A 3 -5.86 18.03 19.15
CA ARG A 3 -6.82 16.93 19.35
C ARG A 3 -6.42 15.79 18.42
N GLU A 4 -6.17 14.59 18.96
CA GLU A 4 -5.99 13.39 18.13
C GLU A 4 -7.17 13.26 17.17
N LYS A 5 -6.93 13.33 15.86
CA LYS A 5 -7.95 13.16 14.83
C LYS A 5 -8.31 11.67 14.75
N VAL A 6 -9.28 11.25 15.56
CA VAL A 6 -9.88 9.91 15.48
C VAL A 6 -11.04 9.94 14.50
N TYR A 7 -11.09 8.98 13.57
CA TYR A 7 -12.17 8.84 12.59
C TYR A 7 -12.69 7.40 12.54
N LYS A 8 -13.92 7.21 12.03
CA LYS A 8 -14.56 5.90 11.89
C LYS A 8 -14.25 5.30 10.51
N ILE A 9 -14.08 3.99 10.46
CA ILE A 9 -14.03 3.21 9.22
C ILE A 9 -15.39 2.52 9.01
N GLN A 10 -15.95 2.61 7.81
CA GLN A 10 -17.28 2.10 7.46
C GLN A 10 -17.30 0.59 7.15
N SER A 11 -16.15 -0.06 7.13
CA SER A 11 -16.00 -1.52 7.04
C SER A 11 -16.52 -2.13 5.73
N ARG A 12 -16.18 -1.52 4.59
CA ARG A 12 -16.53 -2.07 3.27
C ARG A 12 -15.60 -3.20 2.81
N CYS A 13 -16.06 -3.98 1.84
CA CYS A 13 -15.28 -5.09 1.25
C CYS A 13 -14.38 -4.55 0.12
N TYR A 14 -13.06 -4.70 0.25
CA TYR A 14 -12.07 -4.17 -0.71
C TYR A 14 -11.63 -5.16 -1.79
N LYS A 15 -11.65 -6.47 -1.49
CA LYS A 15 -11.10 -7.54 -2.34
C LYS A 15 -11.62 -7.61 -3.78
N LYS A 16 -12.81 -7.05 -4.02
CA LYS A 16 -13.49 -7.06 -5.32
C LYS A 16 -13.67 -5.67 -5.94
N SER A 17 -13.20 -4.62 -5.27
CA SER A 17 -13.44 -3.26 -5.71
C SER A 17 -12.64 -2.93 -6.98
N ASN A 18 -13.25 -2.15 -7.86
CA ASN A 18 -12.56 -1.55 -8.99
C ASN A 18 -11.69 -0.42 -8.45
N VAL A 19 -10.41 -0.38 -8.83
CA VAL A 19 -9.48 0.68 -8.40
C VAL A 19 -10.05 2.04 -8.74
N ASN A 20 -10.65 2.20 -9.92
CA ASN A 20 -11.22 3.48 -10.37
C ASN A 20 -12.31 4.04 -9.44
N ASP A 21 -13.05 3.20 -8.73
CA ASP A 21 -14.12 3.64 -7.82
C ASP A 21 -13.55 4.24 -6.52
N SER A 22 -12.29 3.93 -6.21
CA SER A 22 -11.54 4.40 -5.04
C SER A 22 -10.62 5.58 -5.35
N LEU A 23 -10.47 5.98 -6.62
CA LEU A 23 -9.63 7.09 -7.03
C LEU A 23 -10.37 8.43 -6.99
N SER A 24 -9.67 9.46 -6.52
CA SER A 24 -10.06 10.84 -6.78
C SER A 24 -9.99 11.15 -8.28
N GLU A 25 -10.73 12.17 -8.74
CA GLU A 25 -10.73 12.58 -10.15
C GLU A 25 -9.33 12.89 -10.68
N ASP A 26 -8.52 13.62 -9.89
CA ASP A 26 -7.13 13.92 -10.26
C ASP A 26 -6.30 12.65 -10.44
N ASN A 27 -6.51 11.66 -9.59
CA ASN A 27 -5.78 10.40 -9.65
C ASN A 27 -6.26 9.47 -10.77
N LYS A 28 -7.53 9.59 -11.24
CA LYS A 28 -8.00 8.83 -12.41
C LYS A 28 -7.19 9.18 -13.65
N HIS A 29 -6.84 10.45 -13.83
CA HIS A 29 -5.99 10.86 -14.96
C HIS A 29 -4.59 10.27 -14.84
N ILE A 30 -3.94 10.41 -13.68
CA ILE A 30 -2.60 9.85 -13.42
C ILE A 30 -2.61 8.33 -13.66
N TYR A 31 -3.60 7.63 -13.08
CA TYR A 31 -3.80 6.19 -13.23
C TYR A 31 -3.90 5.78 -14.70
N SER A 32 -4.71 6.48 -15.50
CA SER A 32 -4.86 6.19 -16.93
C SER A 32 -3.54 6.26 -17.69
N VAL A 33 -2.70 7.28 -17.40
CA VAL A 33 -1.40 7.44 -18.07
C VAL A 33 -0.41 6.35 -17.66
N ILE A 34 -0.28 6.06 -16.36
CA ILE A 34 0.63 5.01 -15.87
C ILE A 34 0.19 3.62 -16.34
N TYR A 35 -1.12 3.36 -16.37
CA TYR A 35 -1.69 2.11 -16.84
C TYR A 35 -1.38 1.86 -18.32
N LYS A 36 -1.54 2.90 -19.16
CA LYS A 36 -1.20 2.83 -20.59
C LYS A 36 0.29 2.50 -20.80
N LYS A 37 1.19 3.00 -19.93
CA LYS A 37 2.63 2.70 -19.99
C LYS A 37 2.92 1.27 -19.53
N ALA A 38 2.39 0.88 -18.37
CA ALA A 38 2.65 -0.40 -17.72
C ALA A 38 1.37 -0.98 -17.11
N PRO A 39 0.61 -1.82 -17.84
CA PRO A 39 -0.67 -2.36 -17.37
C PRO A 39 -0.59 -3.15 -16.05
N ALA A 40 0.57 -3.72 -15.72
CA ALA A 40 0.80 -4.44 -14.47
C ALA A 40 0.55 -3.59 -13.20
N VAL A 41 0.57 -2.24 -13.31
CA VAL A 41 0.24 -1.35 -12.18
C VAL A 41 -1.19 -1.57 -11.68
N GLU A 42 -2.14 -1.94 -12.54
CA GLU A 42 -3.53 -2.17 -12.13
C GLU A 42 -3.63 -3.28 -11.07
N GLU A 43 -2.94 -4.38 -11.29
CA GLU A 43 -2.96 -5.51 -10.34
C GLU A 43 -2.31 -5.08 -9.01
N THR A 44 -1.15 -4.39 -9.04
CA THR A 44 -0.54 -3.83 -7.82
C THR A 44 -1.48 -2.89 -7.06
N LEU A 45 -2.20 -2.00 -7.75
CA LEU A 45 -3.14 -1.08 -7.11
C LEU A 45 -4.37 -1.79 -6.53
N ARG A 46 -4.85 -2.86 -7.15
CA ARG A 46 -5.88 -3.72 -6.55
C ARG A 46 -5.41 -4.37 -5.26
N TYR A 47 -4.19 -4.89 -5.22
CA TYR A 47 -3.64 -5.48 -4.00
C TYR A 47 -3.38 -4.41 -2.93
N LEU A 48 -2.93 -3.22 -3.31
CA LEU A 48 -2.82 -2.09 -2.39
C LEU A 48 -4.19 -1.75 -1.78
N LEU A 49 -5.24 -1.67 -2.60
CA LEU A 49 -6.59 -1.40 -2.13
C LEU A 49 -7.12 -2.50 -1.20
N ASP A 50 -6.87 -3.78 -1.50
CA ASP A 50 -7.23 -4.87 -0.58
C ASP A 50 -6.43 -4.82 0.73
N PHE A 51 -5.15 -4.41 0.64
CA PHE A 51 -4.23 -4.36 1.77
C PHE A 51 -4.56 -3.24 2.77
N ILE A 52 -4.74 -2.00 2.29
CA ILE A 52 -4.93 -0.82 3.16
C ILE A 52 -6.31 -0.17 3.04
N GLY A 53 -7.14 -0.58 2.08
CA GLY A 53 -8.39 0.09 1.79
C GLY A 53 -8.15 1.50 1.23
N ASP A 54 -9.21 2.28 1.11
CA ASP A 54 -9.21 3.68 0.65
C ASP A 54 -9.84 4.64 1.68
N GLU A 55 -10.18 4.13 2.87
CA GLU A 55 -10.73 4.93 3.98
C GLU A 55 -9.65 5.44 4.94
N LEU A 56 -8.43 4.90 4.88
CA LEU A 56 -7.33 5.35 5.73
C LEU A 56 -6.85 6.73 5.30
N LYS A 57 -6.58 7.58 6.29
CA LYS A 57 -5.97 8.90 6.10
C LYS A 57 -4.47 8.85 6.32
N HIS A 58 -3.73 9.64 5.55
CA HIS A 58 -2.30 9.83 5.75
C HIS A 58 -2.03 10.38 7.17
N PRO A 59 -1.01 9.88 7.89
CA PRO A 59 -0.79 10.21 9.31
C PRO A 59 -0.52 11.70 9.56
N GLN A 60 0.08 12.38 8.59
CA GLN A 60 0.49 13.79 8.68
C GLN A 60 -0.31 14.73 7.76
N GLN A 61 -1.14 14.19 6.87
CA GLN A 61 -1.84 14.95 5.83
C GLN A 61 -3.31 14.55 5.85
N ASP A 62 -4.23 15.51 5.75
CA ASP A 62 -5.67 15.23 5.81
C ASP A 62 -6.21 14.72 4.45
N VAL A 63 -5.58 13.69 3.89
CA VAL A 63 -5.86 13.10 2.58
C VAL A 63 -5.95 11.58 2.69
N ASP A 64 -6.68 10.93 1.78
CA ASP A 64 -6.77 9.47 1.76
C ASP A 64 -5.41 8.86 1.39
N LEU A 65 -4.92 7.93 2.21
CA LEU A 65 -3.60 7.30 2.08
C LEU A 65 -3.47 6.57 0.74
N PHE A 66 -4.50 5.85 0.33
CA PHE A 66 -4.53 5.17 -0.98
C PHE A 66 -4.32 6.15 -2.14
N ASN A 67 -5.08 7.25 -2.16
CA ASN A 67 -4.95 8.29 -3.17
C ASN A 67 -3.60 9.02 -3.07
N HIS A 68 -3.08 9.24 -1.86
CA HIS A 68 -1.78 9.86 -1.65
C HIS A 68 -0.65 9.04 -2.31
N ILE A 69 -0.60 7.74 -2.02
CA ILE A 69 0.41 6.82 -2.56
C ILE A 69 0.39 6.81 -4.08
N ILE A 70 -0.80 6.72 -4.69
CA ILE A 70 -0.96 6.70 -6.16
C ILE A 70 -0.51 8.02 -6.78
N ASN A 71 -0.88 9.14 -6.16
CA ASN A 71 -0.49 10.45 -6.64
C ASN A 71 1.04 10.61 -6.62
N LYS A 72 1.69 10.31 -5.49
CA LYS A 72 3.14 10.40 -5.32
C LYS A 72 3.89 9.47 -6.26
N ALA A 73 3.54 8.18 -6.25
CA ALA A 73 4.21 7.20 -7.10
C ALA A 73 3.97 7.47 -8.59
N GLY A 74 2.75 7.87 -8.97
CA GLY A 74 2.40 8.22 -10.33
C GLY A 74 3.16 9.44 -10.83
N GLN A 75 3.13 10.55 -10.08
CA GLN A 75 3.87 11.77 -10.45
C GLN A 75 5.37 11.51 -10.54
N HIS A 76 5.96 10.85 -9.54
CA HIS A 76 7.38 10.50 -9.54
C HIS A 76 7.74 9.67 -10.79
N SER A 77 6.93 8.67 -11.11
CA SER A 77 7.16 7.80 -12.26
C SER A 77 7.02 8.53 -13.60
N LEU A 78 6.04 9.43 -13.74
CA LEU A 78 5.85 10.18 -14.97
C LEU A 78 6.96 11.21 -15.20
N VAL A 79 7.44 11.86 -14.14
CA VAL A 79 8.50 12.88 -14.23
C VAL A 79 9.86 12.23 -14.45
N HIS A 80 10.22 11.21 -13.66
CA HIS A 80 11.58 10.69 -13.63
C HIS A 80 11.77 9.43 -14.48
N ASN A 81 10.71 8.62 -14.67
CA ASN A 81 10.85 7.26 -15.20
C ASN A 81 10.17 7.06 -16.56
N SER A 82 9.54 8.09 -17.13
CA SER A 82 8.78 7.98 -18.39
C SER A 82 9.59 7.47 -19.58
N HIS A 83 10.89 7.77 -19.60
CA HIS A 83 11.86 7.33 -20.61
C HIS A 83 12.25 5.85 -20.50
N LEU A 84 12.00 5.22 -19.35
CA LEU A 84 12.37 3.82 -19.10
C LEU A 84 11.54 2.85 -19.94
N SER A 85 12.04 1.61 -20.06
CA SER A 85 11.27 0.50 -20.61
C SER A 85 10.01 0.23 -19.78
N ARG A 86 9.04 -0.51 -20.33
CA ARG A 86 7.81 -0.87 -19.59
C ARG A 86 8.13 -1.59 -18.27
N ALA A 87 9.09 -2.51 -18.29
CA ALA A 87 9.50 -3.29 -17.13
C ALA A 87 10.18 -2.42 -16.06
N GLU A 88 11.15 -1.60 -16.47
CA GLU A 88 11.86 -0.70 -15.57
C GLU A 88 10.94 0.38 -14.99
N PHE A 89 10.01 0.90 -15.79
CA PHE A 89 8.97 1.82 -15.33
C PHE A 89 8.11 1.18 -14.23
N PHE A 90 7.65 -0.06 -14.44
CA PHE A 90 6.84 -0.78 -13.45
C PHE A 90 7.62 -1.05 -12.16
N LYS A 91 8.87 -1.50 -12.25
CA LYS A 91 9.74 -1.71 -11.07
C LYS A 91 9.89 -0.42 -10.27
N ALA A 92 10.24 0.68 -10.94
CA ALA A 92 10.43 1.98 -10.29
C ALA A 92 9.14 2.49 -9.63
N PHE A 93 7.99 2.33 -10.30
CA PHE A 93 6.68 2.64 -9.73
C PHE A 93 6.42 1.84 -8.46
N LEU A 94 6.67 0.53 -8.48
CA LEU A 94 6.46 -0.35 -7.34
C LEU A 94 7.34 0.01 -6.14
N PHE A 95 8.61 0.37 -6.37
CA PHE A 95 9.48 0.88 -5.30
C PHE A 95 8.92 2.17 -4.69
N THR A 96 8.46 3.11 -5.50
CA THR A 96 7.87 4.36 -4.98
C THR A 96 6.57 4.08 -4.20
N VAL A 97 5.67 3.24 -4.73
CA VAL A 97 4.45 2.82 -4.01
C VAL A 97 4.80 2.23 -2.65
N THR A 98 5.79 1.35 -2.61
CA THR A 98 6.21 0.68 -1.36
C THR A 98 6.80 1.67 -0.37
N SER A 99 7.62 2.62 -0.84
CA SER A 99 8.18 3.67 0.00
C SER A 99 7.08 4.51 0.64
N GLU A 100 6.11 4.97 -0.14
CA GLU A 100 4.97 5.77 0.37
C GLU A 100 4.05 4.94 1.28
N LEU A 101 3.91 3.63 1.01
CA LEU A 101 3.11 2.70 1.82
C LEU A 101 3.65 2.55 3.26
N THR A 102 4.91 2.86 3.53
CA THR A 102 5.44 2.83 4.91
C THR A 102 4.64 3.70 5.89
N ALA A 103 3.99 4.76 5.40
CA ALA A 103 3.11 5.61 6.20
C ALA A 103 1.93 4.85 6.85
N VAL A 104 1.59 3.64 6.38
CA VAL A 104 0.55 2.80 7.00
C VAL A 104 0.93 2.38 8.43
N LEU A 105 2.23 2.30 8.74
CA LEU A 105 2.73 1.92 10.06
C LEU A 105 2.45 3.00 11.11
N ASP A 106 2.28 4.23 10.66
CA ASP A 106 1.91 5.38 11.48
C ASP A 106 0.39 5.57 11.55
N VAL A 107 -0.40 4.56 11.14
CA VAL A 107 -1.86 4.56 11.26
C VAL A 107 -2.29 3.44 12.19
N MET A 108 -2.83 3.80 13.35
CA MET A 108 -3.43 2.82 14.26
C MET A 108 -4.90 2.64 13.89
N VAL A 109 -5.26 1.44 13.44
CA VAL A 109 -6.65 1.01 13.26
C VAL A 109 -7.01 0.07 14.40
N TYR A 110 -8.12 0.30 15.07
CA TYR A 110 -8.51 -0.44 16.27
C TYR A 110 -10.02 -0.56 16.44
N THR A 111 -10.41 -1.55 17.23
CA THR A 111 -11.80 -1.76 17.65
C THR A 111 -11.98 -1.39 19.11
N GLY A 112 -13.10 -0.78 19.47
CA GLY A 112 -13.38 -0.44 20.87
C GLY A 112 -14.25 0.78 21.11
N GLY A 113 -14.53 1.08 22.38
CA GLY A 113 -15.31 2.24 22.85
C GLY A 113 -14.44 3.28 23.57
N SER A 114 -15.06 4.32 24.14
CA SER A 114 -14.37 5.24 25.05
C SER A 114 -13.93 4.48 26.30
N GLY A 115 -12.68 4.02 26.34
CA GLY A 115 -12.05 3.41 27.53
C GLY A 115 -11.60 1.95 27.39
N SER A 116 -11.92 1.25 26.29
CA SER A 116 -11.43 -0.12 26.06
C SER A 116 -11.11 -0.37 24.58
N CYS A 117 -9.84 -0.69 24.30
CA CYS A 117 -9.39 -1.21 23.01
C CYS A 117 -9.49 -2.74 23.04
N ILE A 118 -10.19 -3.32 22.07
CA ILE A 118 -10.40 -4.77 21.99
C ILE A 118 -9.34 -5.42 21.10
N ALA A 119 -9.05 -4.80 19.95
CA ALA A 119 -8.04 -5.28 19.00
C ALA A 119 -7.44 -4.12 18.20
N VAL A 120 -6.21 -4.29 17.76
CA VAL A 120 -5.48 -3.36 16.88
C VAL A 120 -5.10 -4.12 15.62
N TRP A 121 -5.31 -3.53 14.46
CA TRP A 121 -4.85 -4.09 13.19
C TRP A 121 -3.33 -4.00 13.11
N ASP A 122 -2.70 -5.12 12.80
CA ASP A 122 -1.28 -5.18 12.47
C ASP A 122 -1.13 -5.34 10.95
N PRO A 123 -0.69 -4.29 10.22
CA PRO A 123 -0.48 -4.37 8.77
C PRO A 123 0.61 -5.37 8.37
N LEU A 124 1.43 -5.83 9.32
CA LEU A 124 2.39 -6.88 9.05
C LEU A 124 1.70 -8.26 8.97
N LEU A 125 0.66 -8.50 9.76
CA LEU A 125 0.01 -9.81 9.86
C LEU A 125 -1.06 -10.02 8.80
N GLU A 126 -1.95 -9.04 8.61
CA GLU A 126 -3.14 -9.21 7.77
C GLU A 126 -3.49 -7.94 6.98
N THR A 127 -4.36 -8.07 5.97
CA THR A 127 -4.92 -6.92 5.27
C THR A 127 -5.96 -6.22 6.13
N ILE A 128 -6.21 -4.93 5.87
CA ILE A 128 -7.33 -4.25 6.54
C ILE A 128 -8.65 -4.96 6.24
N GLY A 129 -8.84 -5.47 5.02
CA GLY A 129 -10.05 -6.20 4.65
C GLY A 129 -10.30 -7.40 5.55
N GLN A 130 -9.24 -8.16 5.87
CA GLN A 130 -9.33 -9.30 6.79
C GLN A 130 -9.66 -8.85 8.22
N PHE A 131 -9.01 -7.80 8.71
CA PHE A 131 -9.28 -7.25 10.05
C PHE A 131 -10.74 -6.78 10.20
N LEU A 132 -11.27 -6.09 9.18
CA LEU A 132 -12.66 -5.61 9.15
C LEU A 132 -13.66 -6.78 9.13
N ILE A 133 -13.38 -7.86 8.41
CA ILE A 133 -14.24 -9.06 8.39
C ILE A 133 -14.25 -9.74 9.76
N THR A 134 -13.07 -9.93 10.35
CA THR A 134 -12.91 -10.53 11.68
C THR A 134 -13.67 -9.76 12.75
N HIS A 135 -13.72 -8.43 12.63
CA HIS A 135 -14.34 -7.54 13.61
C HIS A 135 -15.59 -6.81 13.09
N LYS A 136 -16.34 -7.42 12.16
CA LYS A 136 -17.50 -6.79 11.48
C LYS A 136 -18.60 -6.25 12.41
N ASN A 137 -18.66 -6.74 13.65
CA ASN A 137 -19.67 -6.35 14.65
C ASN A 137 -19.17 -5.26 15.62
N SER A 138 -17.93 -4.78 15.44
CA SER A 138 -17.31 -3.79 16.30
C SER A 138 -17.26 -2.43 15.61
N ALA A 139 -17.32 -1.36 16.40
CA ALA A 139 -16.99 -0.03 15.89
C ALA A 139 -15.48 0.06 15.62
N ILE A 140 -15.12 0.31 14.36
CA ILE A 140 -13.73 0.38 13.90
C ILE A 140 -13.34 1.86 13.74
N ARG A 141 -12.21 2.23 14.32
CA ARG A 141 -11.68 3.59 14.30
C ARG A 141 -10.23 3.57 13.88
N ALA A 142 -9.79 4.71 13.36
CA ALA A 142 -8.39 4.94 13.04
C ALA A 142 -7.93 6.30 13.55
N LYS A 143 -6.63 6.39 13.84
CA LYS A 143 -5.95 7.63 14.20
C LYS A 143 -4.47 7.56 13.79
N PRO A 144 -3.81 8.70 13.59
CA PRO A 144 -2.36 8.74 13.49
C PRO A 144 -1.72 8.14 14.74
N ASN A 145 -0.67 7.37 14.54
CA ASN A 145 0.13 6.71 15.56
C ASN A 145 1.60 6.99 15.29
N LEU A 146 2.00 8.21 15.59
CA LEU A 146 3.37 8.67 15.43
C LEU A 146 4.21 8.04 16.55
N ILE A 147 4.63 6.79 16.36
CA ILE A 147 5.59 6.15 17.25
C ILE A 147 6.95 6.78 16.91
N GLU A 148 7.51 7.55 17.84
CA GLU A 148 8.82 8.21 17.73
C GLU A 148 10.01 7.23 17.81
N LYS A 149 9.90 6.03 17.24
CA LYS A 149 11.01 5.09 17.19
C LYS A 149 11.69 5.20 15.83
N GLU A 150 12.82 5.89 15.81
CA GLU A 150 13.69 5.90 14.64
C GLU A 150 14.14 4.47 14.31
N LEU A 151 13.78 4.01 13.12
CA LEU A 151 14.25 2.75 12.56
C LEU A 151 15.55 3.01 11.81
N ASN A 152 16.53 2.11 11.97
CA ASN A 152 17.72 2.16 11.12
C ASN A 152 17.37 1.80 9.66
N GLN A 153 18.27 2.15 8.73
CA GLN A 153 18.04 1.94 7.30
C GLN A 153 17.78 0.46 6.94
N GLU A 154 18.45 -0.48 7.61
CA GLU A 154 18.27 -1.91 7.36
C GLU A 154 16.86 -2.38 7.75
N SER A 155 16.35 -1.92 8.89
CA SER A 155 14.99 -2.23 9.35
C SER A 155 13.94 -1.62 8.45
N LEU A 156 14.14 -0.37 8.01
CA LEU A 156 13.27 0.29 7.03
C LEU A 156 13.22 -0.49 5.71
N LEU A 157 14.37 -0.93 5.22
CA LEU A 157 14.45 -1.72 3.99
C LEU A 157 13.73 -3.07 4.15
N MET A 158 13.90 -3.74 5.29
CA MET A 158 13.20 -5.00 5.57
C MET A 158 11.68 -4.81 5.60
N ILE A 159 11.21 -3.72 6.22
CA ILE A 159 9.80 -3.36 6.27
C ILE A 159 9.28 -3.04 4.86
N GLN A 160 10.02 -2.27 4.07
CA GLN A 160 9.63 -1.98 2.69
C GLN A 160 9.50 -3.27 1.87
N HIS A 161 10.47 -4.18 1.96
CA HIS A 161 10.38 -5.49 1.32
C HIS A 161 9.15 -6.27 1.77
N PHE A 162 8.86 -6.26 3.07
CA PHE A 162 7.68 -6.92 3.61
C PHE A 162 6.38 -6.31 3.05
N LEU A 163 6.24 -4.98 3.06
CA LEU A 163 5.09 -4.28 2.51
C LEU A 163 4.95 -4.51 1.00
N MET A 164 6.06 -4.51 0.27
CA MET A 164 6.08 -4.84 -1.15
C MET A 164 5.52 -6.25 -1.39
N SER A 165 5.85 -7.22 -0.55
CA SER A 165 5.30 -8.58 -0.66
C SER A 165 3.78 -8.65 -0.50
N LYS A 166 3.14 -7.66 0.15
CA LYS A 166 1.69 -7.57 0.29
C LYS A 166 0.99 -7.04 -0.97
N ILE A 167 1.72 -6.34 -1.85
CA ILE A 167 1.19 -5.68 -3.05
C ILE A 167 1.77 -6.22 -4.36
N VAL A 168 2.60 -7.25 -4.28
CA VAL A 168 3.24 -7.93 -5.41
C VAL A 168 2.67 -9.33 -5.56
N LYS A 169 2.32 -9.68 -6.80
CA LYS A 169 1.94 -11.04 -7.16
C LYS A 169 3.12 -11.75 -7.81
N ARG A 170 3.07 -13.08 -7.84
CA ARG A 170 4.06 -13.91 -8.54
C ARG A 170 4.29 -13.50 -10.00
N SER A 171 3.24 -13.13 -10.73
CA SER A 171 3.34 -12.63 -12.12
C SER A 171 4.24 -11.39 -12.24
N HIS A 172 4.29 -10.55 -11.21
CA HIS A 172 5.14 -9.36 -11.19
C HIS A 172 6.62 -9.69 -10.94
N LEU A 173 6.92 -10.84 -10.34
CA LEU A 173 8.31 -11.25 -10.05
C LEU A 173 9.12 -11.49 -11.33
N PHE A 174 8.46 -11.76 -12.46
CA PHE A 174 9.09 -11.81 -13.78
C PHE A 174 9.83 -10.51 -14.14
N TYR A 175 9.29 -9.35 -13.76
CA TYR A 175 9.96 -8.06 -14.00
C TYR A 175 11.29 -7.92 -13.25
N PHE A 176 11.50 -8.76 -12.23
CA PHE A 176 12.69 -8.85 -11.41
C PHE A 176 13.56 -10.07 -11.77
N GLY A 177 13.32 -10.71 -12.92
CA GLY A 177 14.10 -11.85 -13.39
C GLY A 177 13.84 -13.15 -12.62
N ILE A 178 12.78 -13.22 -11.82
CA ILE A 178 12.28 -14.47 -11.24
C ILE A 178 11.37 -15.13 -12.28
N PRO A 179 11.71 -16.32 -12.78
CA PRO A 179 10.91 -16.98 -13.79
C PRO A 179 9.56 -17.48 -13.25
N ASN A 180 8.65 -17.76 -14.18
CA ASN A 180 7.44 -18.52 -13.86
C ASN A 180 7.80 -19.94 -13.40
N PHE A 181 6.84 -20.68 -12.82
CA PHE A 181 7.05 -21.99 -12.17
C PHE A 181 7.86 -23.03 -12.96
N ASP A 182 7.96 -22.86 -14.28
CA ASP A 182 8.58 -23.82 -15.20
C ASP A 182 10.07 -23.59 -15.47
N GLU A 183 10.72 -22.57 -14.86
CA GLU A 183 12.19 -22.39 -15.00
C GLU A 183 12.90 -22.36 -13.63
N SER A 184 13.99 -23.12 -13.52
CA SER A 184 14.69 -23.41 -12.27
C SER A 184 15.61 -22.27 -11.82
N LYS A 185 15.05 -21.13 -11.43
CA LYS A 185 15.82 -20.05 -10.79
C LYS A 185 15.14 -19.60 -9.50
N THR A 186 15.75 -19.94 -8.37
CA THR A 186 15.35 -19.48 -7.04
C THR A 186 16.15 -18.22 -6.70
N LEU A 187 15.47 -17.09 -6.48
CA LEU A 187 16.06 -15.88 -5.90
C LEU A 187 15.44 -15.63 -4.53
N THR A 188 16.24 -15.21 -3.57
CA THR A 188 15.74 -14.62 -2.32
C THR A 188 15.01 -13.30 -2.61
N PHE A 189 14.12 -12.87 -1.72
CA PHE A 189 13.44 -11.58 -1.85
C PHE A 189 14.48 -10.45 -1.97
N LYS A 190 15.52 -10.45 -1.14
CA LYS A 190 16.62 -9.48 -1.23
C LYS A 190 17.26 -9.47 -2.62
N GLU A 191 17.59 -10.62 -3.18
CA GLU A 191 18.20 -10.71 -4.52
C GLU A 191 17.28 -10.21 -5.63
N ALA A 192 15.98 -10.46 -5.51
CA ALA A 192 15.00 -10.01 -6.49
C ALA A 192 14.80 -8.49 -6.49
N PHE A 193 14.90 -7.84 -5.33
CA PHE A 193 14.56 -6.43 -5.16
C PHE A 193 15.75 -5.49 -4.90
N SER A 194 17.00 -5.99 -4.98
CA SER A 194 18.23 -5.17 -4.82
C SER A 194 18.89 -4.76 -6.15
N SER A 195 18.24 -5.00 -7.29
CA SER A 195 18.77 -4.80 -8.65
C SER A 195 18.04 -3.74 -9.45
#